data_AF-A0A1F6R6W7-F1
#
_entry.id   AF-A0A1F6R6W7-F1
#
_cell.length_a   1.000
_cell.length_b   1.000
_cell.length_c   1.000
_cell.angle_alpha   90.00
_cell.angle_beta   90.00
_cell.angle_gamma   90.00
#
_symmetry.space_group_name_H-M   'P 1'
#
loop_
_entity.id
_entity.type
_entity.pdbx_description
1 polymer ?
#
loop_
_entity_poly.entity_id
_entity_poly.type
_entity_poly.pdbx_seq_one_letter_code
_entity_poly.pdbx_strand_id
1 'polypeptide(L)'
;MKSGLSKGFLSRLEQGDFDQKNISLETIIKLSTGFSINVKDILDFLNVTKQDDPSSLKIFLREKYQIKNEEDVDAIEGVINRFTKNK
;
A
#
# COMPACT_ATOMS: atom_id res chain seq x y z
N MET A 1 -25.70 2.45 14.04
CA MET A 1 -25.36 1.09 13.53
C MET A 1 -24.18 0.56 14.34
N LYS A 2 -24.17 -0.72 14.74
CA LYS A 2 -23.04 -1.28 15.52
C LYS A 2 -21.93 -1.67 14.55
N SER A 3 -20.68 -1.27 14.83
CA SER A 3 -19.50 -1.48 13.97
C SER A 3 -19.14 -2.95 13.71
N GLY A 4 -19.75 -3.92 14.40
CA GLY A 4 -19.35 -5.33 14.32
C GLY A 4 -17.97 -5.62 14.92
N LEU A 5 -17.34 -4.63 15.57
CA LEU A 5 -16.07 -4.77 16.28
C LEU A 5 -16.32 -5.32 17.69
N SER A 6 -15.41 -6.18 18.17
CA SER A 6 -15.48 -6.68 19.53
C SER A 6 -15.14 -5.59 20.54
N LYS A 7 -15.69 -5.67 21.76
CA LYS A 7 -15.39 -4.70 22.84
C LYS A 7 -13.89 -4.65 23.16
N GLY A 8 -13.22 -5.79 23.13
CA GLY A 8 -11.77 -5.87 23.36
C GLY A 8 -10.96 -5.20 22.24
N PHE A 9 -11.44 -5.26 21.00
CA PHE A 9 -10.82 -4.52 19.90
C PHE A 9 -10.95 -3.00 20.10
N LEU A 10 -12.14 -2.52 20.46
CA LEU A 10 -12.38 -1.10 20.73
C LEU A 10 -11.54 -0.59 21.90
N SER A 11 -11.44 -1.35 22.99
CA SER A 11 -10.61 -1.00 24.15
C SER A 11 -9.13 -0.87 23.79
N ARG A 12 -8.62 -1.75 22.93
CA ARG A 12 -7.24 -1.69 22.44
C ARG A 12 -7.00 -0.47 21.56
N LEU A 13 -7.97 -0.15 20.68
CA LEU A 13 -7.94 1.05 19.86
C LEU A 13 -7.88 2.32 20.71
N GLU A 14 -8.71 2.41 21.76
CA GLU A 14 -8.74 3.55 22.69
C GLU A 14 -7.43 3.70 23.49
N GLN A 15 -6.77 2.59 23.80
CA GLN A 15 -5.48 2.56 24.49
C GLN A 15 -4.28 2.82 23.56
N GLY A 16 -4.51 2.92 22.25
CA GLY A 16 -3.45 2.99 21.25
C GLY A 16 -2.66 1.68 21.06
N ASP A 17 -3.10 0.60 21.72
CA ASP A 17 -2.53 -0.75 21.62
C ASP A 17 -3.10 -1.49 20.39
N PHE A 18 -2.88 -0.90 19.23
CA PHE A 18 -3.41 -1.39 17.97
C PHE A 18 -2.32 -1.44 16.90
N ASP A 19 -2.17 -2.60 16.25
CA ASP A 19 -1.22 -2.78 15.15
C ASP A 19 -1.76 -2.16 13.85
N GLN A 20 -1.34 -0.93 13.61
CA GLN A 20 -1.70 -0.16 12.43
C GLN A 20 -1.15 -0.76 11.12
N LYS A 21 -0.07 -1.55 11.17
CA LYS A 21 0.60 -2.07 9.97
C LYS A 21 -0.07 -3.31 9.39
N ASN A 22 -0.74 -4.11 10.23
CA ASN A 22 -1.33 -5.39 9.84
C ASN A 22 -2.87 -5.42 9.97
N ILE A 23 -3.53 -4.25 9.88
CA ILE A 23 -4.99 -4.20 9.93
C ILE A 23 -5.61 -4.87 8.71
N SER A 24 -6.62 -5.71 8.91
CA SER A 24 -7.38 -6.27 7.80
C SER A 24 -8.31 -5.23 7.18
N LEU A 25 -8.51 -5.29 5.86
CA LEU A 25 -9.47 -4.44 5.16
C LEU A 25 -10.90 -4.57 5.73
N GLU A 26 -11.28 -5.76 6.19
CA GLU A 26 -12.57 -5.99 6.86
C GLU A 26 -12.70 -5.14 8.14
N THR A 27 -11.63 -5.04 8.93
CA THR A 27 -11.59 -4.20 10.13
C THR A 27 -11.71 -2.73 9.76
N ILE A 28 -11.03 -2.30 8.69
CA ILE A 28 -11.13 -0.93 8.16
C ILE A 28 -12.58 -0.61 7.73
N ILE A 29 -13.26 -1.52 7.05
CA ILE A 29 -14.67 -1.35 6.65
C ILE A 29 -15.58 -1.24 7.87
N LYS A 30 -15.34 -2.07 8.90
CA LYS A 30 -16.09 -2.02 10.17
C LYS A 30 -15.87 -0.69 10.92
N LEU A 31 -14.64 -0.18 10.92
CA LEU A 31 -14.30 1.15 11.46
C LEU A 31 -15.00 2.25 10.67
N SER A 32 -14.92 2.23 9.34
CA SER A 32 -15.61 3.16 8.44
C SER A 32 -17.12 3.21 8.72
N THR A 33 -17.75 2.03 8.86
CA THR A 33 -19.17 1.92 9.19
C THR A 33 -19.48 2.45 10.60
N GLY A 34 -18.63 2.13 11.58
CA GLY A 34 -18.82 2.52 12.97
C GLY A 34 -18.67 4.02 13.22
N PHE A 35 -17.71 4.65 12.55
CA PHE A 35 -17.39 6.07 12.67
C PHE A 35 -18.04 6.94 11.59
N SER A 36 -18.73 6.33 10.62
CA SER A 36 -19.33 7.03 9.46
C SER A 36 -18.31 7.88 8.68
N ILE A 37 -17.10 7.35 8.54
CA ILE A 37 -15.98 7.94 7.78
C ILE A 37 -15.70 7.11 6.55
N ASN A 38 -15.08 7.69 5.50
CA ASN A 38 -14.77 6.92 4.29
C ASN A 38 -13.62 5.94 4.56
N VAL A 39 -13.68 4.74 3.96
CA VAL A 39 -12.58 3.77 3.97
C VAL A 39 -11.27 4.40 3.47
N LYS A 40 -11.34 5.25 2.44
CA LYS A 40 -10.18 5.96 1.90
C LYS A 40 -9.49 6.83 2.96
N ASP A 41 -10.27 7.59 3.74
CA ASP A 41 -9.71 8.49 4.74
C ASP A 41 -8.98 7.73 5.84
N ILE A 42 -9.48 6.53 6.21
CA ILE A 42 -8.79 5.63 7.15
C ILE A 42 -7.49 5.11 6.54
N LEU A 43 -7.50 4.68 5.29
CA LEU A 43 -6.31 4.17 4.61
C LEU A 43 -5.23 5.25 4.45
N ASP A 44 -5.64 6.50 4.19
CA ASP A 44 -4.76 7.65 4.14
C ASP A 44 -4.18 7.98 5.53
N PHE A 45 -4.99 7.95 6.59
CA PHE A 45 -4.53 8.12 7.97
C PHE A 45 -3.51 7.05 8.37
N LEU A 46 -3.72 5.80 7.96
CA LEU A 46 -2.80 4.70 8.20
C LEU A 46 -1.57 4.72 7.27
N ASN A 47 -1.49 5.69 6.36
CA ASN A 47 -0.42 5.84 5.39
C ASN A 47 -0.17 4.56 4.54
N VAL A 48 -1.22 3.74 4.36
CA VAL A 48 -1.18 2.49 3.56
C VAL A 48 -1.24 2.80 2.06
N THR A 49 -1.80 3.95 1.68
CA THR A 49 -1.92 4.39 0.29
C THR A 49 -0.61 4.95 -0.28
N LYS A 50 0.40 5.22 0.57
CA LYS A 50 1.75 5.52 0.11
C LYS A 50 2.50 4.22 -0.11
N GLN A 51 2.39 3.70 -1.32
CA GLN A 51 3.45 2.89 -1.87
C GLN A 51 4.68 3.81 -1.95
N ASP A 52 5.80 3.44 -1.32
CA ASP A 52 7.07 4.14 -1.60
C ASP A 52 7.17 4.26 -3.11
N ASP A 53 7.36 5.49 -3.62
CA ASP A 53 7.40 5.74 -5.05
C ASP A 53 8.27 4.66 -5.67
N PRO A 54 7.74 3.86 -6.61
CA PRO A 54 8.48 2.72 -7.11
C PRO A 54 9.83 3.25 -7.60
N SER A 55 10.92 2.79 -6.96
CA SER A 55 12.27 3.18 -7.32
C SER A 55 12.37 3.15 -8.83
N SER A 56 12.92 4.21 -9.45
CA SER A 56 13.01 4.25 -10.90
C SER A 56 13.52 2.91 -11.43
N LEU A 57 12.93 2.40 -12.51
CA LEU A 57 13.27 1.08 -13.05
C LEU A 57 14.79 0.89 -13.16
N LYS A 58 15.51 1.96 -13.51
CA LYS A 58 16.97 2.01 -13.54
C LYS A 58 17.62 1.66 -12.19
N ILE A 59 17.16 2.26 -11.09
CA ILE A 59 17.66 1.97 -9.73
C ILE A 59 17.37 0.51 -9.36
N PHE A 60 16.14 0.04 -9.61
CA PHE A 60 15.75 -1.33 -9.31
C PHE A 60 16.59 -2.37 -10.07
N LEU A 61 16.83 -2.15 -11.37
CA LEU A 61 17.67 -3.03 -12.20
C LEU A 61 19.13 -3.06 -11.71
N ARG A 62 19.65 -1.91 -11.26
CA ARG A 62 21.01 -1.80 -10.71
C ARG A 62 21.16 -2.51 -9.38
N GLU A 63 20.23 -2.30 -8.46
CA GLU A 63 20.33 -2.85 -7.10
C GLU A 63 20.04 -4.35 -7.09
N LYS A 64 19.02 -4.79 -7.81
CA LYS A 64 18.54 -6.17 -7.73
C LYS A 64 19.23 -7.12 -8.71
N TYR A 65 19.54 -6.64 -9.92
CA TYR A 65 20.10 -7.46 -10.99
C TYR A 65 21.53 -7.08 -11.36
N GLN A 66 22.10 -6.06 -10.71
CA GLN A 66 23.46 -5.57 -10.96
C GLN A 66 23.69 -5.12 -12.41
N ILE A 67 22.62 -4.73 -13.12
CA ILE A 67 22.69 -4.23 -14.48
C ILE A 67 23.13 -2.76 -14.43
N LYS A 68 24.42 -2.52 -14.64
CA LYS A 68 25.04 -1.18 -14.55
C LYS A 68 25.22 -0.49 -15.90
N ASN A 69 25.23 -1.25 -16.99
CA ASN A 69 25.35 -0.71 -18.34
C ASN A 69 24.03 -0.03 -18.76
N GLU A 70 24.12 1.19 -19.28
CA GLU A 70 22.95 1.96 -19.73
C GLU A 70 22.28 1.31 -20.95
N GLU A 71 23.03 0.70 -21.87
CA GLU A 71 22.44 0.04 -23.05
C GLU A 71 21.49 -1.09 -22.65
N ASP A 72 21.86 -1.89 -21.66
CA ASP A 72 21.04 -3.01 -21.17
C ASP A 72 19.79 -2.50 -20.44
N VAL A 73 19.93 -1.43 -19.65
CA VAL A 73 18.82 -0.77 -18.95
C VAL A 73 17.81 -0.23 -19.96
N ASP A 74 18.28 0.49 -20.98
CA ASP A 74 17.43 1.10 -22.00
C ASP A 74 16.76 0.03 -22.89
N ALA A 75 17.44 -1.09 -23.17
CA ALA A 75 16.85 -2.22 -23.88
C ALA A 75 15.69 -2.86 -23.09
N ILE A 76 15.87 -3.10 -21.80
CA ILE A 76 14.84 -3.66 -20.91
C ILE A 76 13.66 -2.69 -20.78
N GLU A 77 13.93 -1.41 -20.58
CA GLU A 77 12.91 -0.37 -20.51
C GLU A 77 12.11 -0.29 -21.82
N GLY A 78 12.79 -0.40 -22.97
CA GLY A 78 12.16 -0.46 -24.29
C GLY A 78 11.23 -1.66 -24.46
N VAL A 79 11.62 -2.85 -23.98
CA VAL A 79 10.77 -4.05 -24.02
C VAL A 79 9.52 -3.87 -23.16
N ILE A 80 9.68 -3.41 -21.91
CA ILE A 80 8.57 -3.18 -20.98
C ILE A 80 7.58 -2.18 -21.59
N ASN A 81 8.08 -1.07 -22.12
CA ASN A 81 7.25 -0.02 -22.73
C ASN A 81 6.44 -0.52 -23.94
N ARG A 82 6.95 -1.47 -24.72
CA ARG A 82 6.19 -2.09 -25.81
C ARG A 82 5.05 -2.95 -25.29
N PHE A 83 5.25 -3.67 -24.19
CA PHE A 83 4.20 -4.51 -23.60
C PHE A 83 3.11 -3.71 -22.89
N THR A 84 3.46 -2.57 -22.28
CA THR A 84 2.48 -1.70 -21.60
C THR A 84 1.69 -0.82 -22.56
N LYS A 85 2.25 -0.41 -23.71
CA LYS A 85 1.54 0.39 -24.72
C LYS A 85 0.60 -0.40 -25.64
N ASN A 86 0.74 -1.73 -25.70
CA ASN A 86 -0.08 -2.61 -26.53
C ASN A 86 -1.31 -3.18 -25.79
N LYS A 87 -1.70 -2.58 -24.66
CA LYS A 87 -2.95 -2.83 -23.94
C LYS A 87 -3.88 -1.63 -24.07
#